data_AF-A0A6C0I7W0-F1
#
_entry.id   AF-A0A6C0I7W0-F1
#
_cell.length_a   1.000
_cell.length_b   1.000
_cell.length_c   1.000
_cell.angle_alpha   90.00
_cell.angle_beta   90.00
_cell.angle_gamma   90.00
#
_symmetry.space_group_name_H-M   'P 1'
#
loop_
_entity.id
_entity.type
_entity.pdbx_description
1 polymer ?
#
loop_
_entity_poly.entity_id
_entity_poly.type
_entity_poly.pdbx_seq_one_letter_code
_entity_poly.pdbx_strand_id
1 'polypeptide(L)'
;MDLISILVVLFATLLAGVAGVYAYGMSNLREIKQNWVQYRCNPLYMPLAGMVGSDIVSNFTNCSMQSTQSYAGFVMDPIFQNFSSIQEVFGSVLGSINFIRQKIAGTVDGFLGMINSVFGKLQNTLGVTSQLIGRFRTIMNRIVSVFVILLHIANTGTATGESINNGPIGKAAEFFCFEPTTLMQMEDGTHSLLRDVRVGSVLSGGHKVESVLTFDGTHTPMVDLVGIQLSGNHKVLYNDKWIRAEKHPHVIPAKSVRRLICLNTDTHQIPIMNFMFKDYEETDDIEVFNKRVGEYYLSDPPDRSKYKVSGFHSGTFVVLANSEFKRIKDIEIGDKLLGGQAVIGKVVHKIEAPFVDKDGVFMAPGTVCRNFDGLHIAAEIGYESAEVKDALCYQLLTETAQFVVMTADFRYIMVLDDQEVPSYAIHSERDSGILCEKITKL
;
A
#
# COMPACT_ATOMS: atom_id res chain seq x y z
N MET A 1 -7.87 26.92 131.05
CA MET A 1 -8.64 25.67 131.28
C MET A 1 -7.65 24.53 131.19
N ASP A 2 -7.53 23.72 132.23
CA ASP A 2 -6.67 22.55 132.18
C ASP A 2 -7.22 21.55 131.15
N LEU A 3 -6.32 20.86 130.44
CA LEU A 3 -6.66 19.84 129.43
C LEU A 3 -7.66 18.80 129.99
N ILE A 4 -7.55 18.51 131.29
CA ILE A 4 -8.43 17.60 132.03
C ILE A 4 -9.87 18.13 132.02
N SER A 5 -10.07 19.43 132.26
CA SER A 5 -11.41 20.04 132.27
C SER A 5 -12.05 19.99 130.89
N ILE A 6 -11.27 20.22 129.83
CA ILE A 6 -11.76 20.14 128.44
C ILE A 6 -12.16 18.70 128.10
N LEU A 7 -11.33 17.71 128.46
CA LEU A 7 -11.62 16.29 128.25
C LEU A 7 -12.87 15.83 129.00
N VAL A 8 -13.04 16.26 130.25
CA VAL A 8 -14.22 15.91 131.06
C VAL A 8 -15.48 16.50 130.45
N VAL A 9 -15.47 17.78 130.02
CA VAL A 9 -16.63 18.41 129.36
C VAL A 9 -16.94 17.73 128.04
N LEU A 10 -15.93 17.43 127.21
CA LEU A 10 -16.12 16.70 125.95
C LEU A 10 -16.72 15.31 126.20
N PHE A 11 -16.16 14.56 127.15
CA PHE A 11 -16.64 13.22 127.48
C PHE A 11 -18.06 13.25 128.05
N ALA A 12 -18.37 14.17 128.96
CA ALA A 12 -19.72 14.33 129.51
C ALA A 12 -20.73 14.75 128.44
N THR A 13 -20.34 15.64 127.51
CA THR A 13 -21.20 16.06 126.39
C THR A 13 -21.42 14.91 125.41
N LEU A 14 -20.38 14.11 125.12
CA LEU A 14 -20.49 12.91 124.29
C LEU A 14 -21.41 11.88 124.94
N LEU A 15 -21.26 11.63 126.24
CA LEU A 15 -22.12 10.71 127.01
C LEU A 15 -23.58 11.19 127.01
N ALA A 16 -23.81 12.47 127.25
CA ALA A 16 -25.15 13.06 127.20
C ALA A 16 -25.77 12.96 125.80
N GLY A 17 -24.97 13.18 124.75
CA GLY A 17 -25.39 13.00 123.35
C GLY A 17 -25.76 11.55 123.04
N VAL A 18 -24.90 10.59 123.39
CA VAL A 18 -25.15 9.16 123.17
C VAL A 18 -26.39 8.70 123.96
N ALA A 19 -26.53 9.12 125.22
CA ALA A 19 -27.70 8.79 126.03
C ALA A 19 -28.99 9.41 125.47
N GLY A 20 -28.94 10.64 124.97
CA GLY A 20 -30.07 11.31 124.33
C GLY A 20 -30.50 10.62 123.03
N VAL A 21 -29.55 10.24 122.18
CA VAL A 21 -29.80 9.48 120.94
C VAL A 21 -30.35 8.10 121.25
N TYR A 22 -29.81 7.42 122.27
CA TYR A 22 -30.31 6.13 122.72
C TYR A 22 -31.74 6.22 123.24
N ALA A 23 -32.06 7.23 124.05
CA ALA A 23 -33.41 7.48 124.54
C ALA A 23 -34.41 7.79 123.40
N TYR A 24 -34.01 8.64 122.44
CA TYR A 24 -34.82 8.96 121.25
C TYR A 24 -35.02 7.74 120.33
N GLY A 25 -33.98 6.92 120.18
CA GLY A 25 -34.02 5.66 119.44
C GLY A 25 -34.97 4.65 120.08
N MET A 26 -34.98 4.58 121.41
CA MET A 26 -35.89 3.73 122.18
C MET A 26 -37.34 4.22 122.11
N SER A 27 -37.60 5.53 122.11
CA SER A 27 -38.97 6.06 121.98
C SER A 27 -39.57 5.80 120.59
N ASN A 28 -38.76 5.80 119.54
CA ASN A 28 -39.21 5.65 118.14
C ASN A 28 -38.88 4.28 117.53
N LEU A 29 -38.61 3.27 118.37
CA LEU A 29 -38.13 1.96 117.93
C LEU A 29 -39.05 1.27 116.90
N ARG A 30 -40.38 1.47 117.02
CA ARG A 30 -41.36 0.87 116.10
C ARG A 30 -41.22 1.40 114.68
N GLU A 31 -40.97 2.69 114.51
CA GLU A 31 -40.79 3.33 113.20
C GLU A 31 -39.46 2.90 112.56
N ILE A 32 -38.39 2.90 113.36
CA ILE A 32 -37.05 2.48 112.92
C ILE A 32 -37.07 1.01 112.46
N LYS A 33 -37.81 0.15 113.17
CA LYS A 33 -37.95 -1.27 112.80
C LYS A 33 -38.70 -1.47 111.49
N GLN A 34 -39.73 -0.68 111.20
CA GLN A 34 -40.50 -0.80 109.96
C GLN A 34 -39.73 -0.31 108.73
N ASN A 35 -38.91 0.74 108.89
CA ASN A 35 -38.16 1.38 107.80
C ASN A 35 -36.64 1.11 107.88
N TRP A 36 -36.24 -0.02 108.47
CA TRP A 36 -34.84 -0.30 108.77
C TRP A 36 -33.91 -0.23 107.55
N VAL A 37 -34.38 -0.65 106.36
CA VAL A 37 -33.61 -0.61 105.11
C VAL A 37 -33.15 0.83 104.77
N GLN A 38 -33.95 1.84 105.12
CA GLN A 38 -33.62 3.24 104.89
C GLN A 38 -32.67 3.79 105.96
N TYR A 39 -32.84 3.38 107.22
CA TYR A 39 -32.08 3.92 108.35
C TYR A 39 -30.77 3.19 108.66
N ARG A 40 -30.57 1.98 108.13
CA ARG A 40 -29.43 1.10 108.47
C ARG A 40 -28.05 1.70 108.24
N CYS A 41 -27.88 2.61 107.28
CA CYS A 41 -26.61 3.27 106.99
C CYS A 41 -26.52 4.72 107.53
N ASN A 42 -27.50 5.17 108.31
CA ASN A 42 -27.43 6.46 108.99
C ASN A 42 -26.64 6.31 110.32
N PRO A 43 -25.54 7.06 110.52
CA PRO A 43 -24.68 6.93 111.71
C PRO A 43 -25.41 7.10 113.04
N LEU A 44 -26.51 7.87 113.05
CA LEU A 44 -27.32 8.12 114.26
C LEU A 44 -28.09 6.89 114.73
N TYR A 45 -28.56 6.06 113.79
CA TYR A 45 -29.41 4.90 114.06
C TYR A 45 -28.64 3.57 114.04
N MET A 46 -27.40 3.58 113.55
CA MET A 46 -26.56 2.40 113.43
C MET A 46 -26.25 1.70 114.77
N PRO A 47 -25.99 2.40 115.90
CA PRO A 47 -25.83 1.75 117.20
C PRO A 47 -27.09 1.02 117.69
N LEU A 48 -28.25 1.33 117.12
CA LEU A 48 -29.54 0.72 117.44
C LEU A 48 -29.82 -0.56 116.63
N ALA A 49 -28.93 -0.94 115.71
CA ALA A 49 -29.10 -2.12 114.83
C ALA A 49 -29.36 -3.41 115.63
N GLY A 50 -28.68 -3.58 116.77
CA GLY A 50 -28.85 -4.74 117.65
C GLY A 50 -30.27 -4.89 118.20
N MET A 51 -31.01 -3.79 118.36
CA MET A 51 -32.40 -3.80 118.86
C MET A 51 -33.43 -4.14 117.78
N VAL A 52 -33.03 -4.08 116.50
CA VAL A 52 -33.86 -4.39 115.33
C VAL A 52 -33.57 -5.82 114.82
N GLY A 53 -32.65 -6.54 115.46
CA GLY A 53 -32.26 -7.91 115.09
C GLY A 53 -31.16 -7.98 114.03
N SER A 54 -30.46 -6.88 113.76
CA SER A 54 -29.28 -6.84 112.88
C SER A 54 -28.00 -6.72 113.71
N ASP A 55 -26.97 -7.50 113.37
CA ASP A 55 -25.67 -7.38 114.03
C ASP A 55 -25.05 -6.00 113.76
N ILE A 56 -24.63 -5.32 114.83
CA ILE A 56 -24.15 -3.93 114.77
C ILE A 56 -22.87 -3.85 113.93
N VAL A 57 -21.94 -4.81 114.12
CA VAL A 57 -20.64 -4.83 113.44
C VAL A 57 -20.80 -5.18 111.97
N SER A 58 -21.64 -6.16 111.65
CA SER A 58 -21.97 -6.56 110.28
C SER A 58 -22.66 -5.42 109.52
N ASN A 59 -23.62 -4.74 110.14
CA ASN A 59 -24.32 -3.61 109.53
C ASN A 59 -23.39 -2.41 109.29
N PHE A 60 -22.51 -2.09 110.25
CA PHE A 60 -21.46 -1.09 110.05
C PHE A 60 -20.54 -1.46 108.89
N THR A 61 -20.06 -2.71 108.85
CA THR A 61 -19.14 -3.19 107.80
C THR A 61 -19.78 -3.13 106.42
N ASN A 62 -21.04 -3.55 106.30
CA ASN A 62 -21.77 -3.53 105.03
C ASN A 62 -22.04 -2.10 104.54
N CYS A 63 -22.48 -1.20 105.41
CA CYS A 63 -22.72 0.20 105.05
C CYS A 63 -21.42 0.97 104.77
N SER A 64 -20.35 0.67 105.50
CA SER A 64 -19.02 1.25 105.26
C SER A 64 -18.43 0.76 103.93
N MET A 65 -18.59 -0.53 103.63
CA MET A 65 -18.20 -1.11 102.34
C MET A 65 -19.04 -0.57 101.18
N GLN A 66 -20.35 -0.42 101.34
CA GLN A 66 -21.22 0.21 100.33
C GLN A 66 -20.84 1.67 100.08
N SER A 67 -20.52 2.42 101.14
CA SER A 67 -20.03 3.80 101.03
C SER A 67 -18.67 3.85 100.33
N THR A 68 -17.79 2.90 100.63
CA THR A 68 -16.49 2.77 99.96
C THR A 68 -16.64 2.40 98.48
N GLN A 69 -17.57 1.53 98.12
CA GLN A 69 -17.86 1.19 96.72
C GLN A 69 -18.51 2.34 95.95
N SER A 70 -19.43 3.09 96.56
CA SER A 70 -19.98 4.32 95.94
C SER A 70 -18.90 5.38 95.75
N TYR A 71 -17.98 5.53 96.71
CA TYR A 71 -16.85 6.44 96.57
C TYR A 71 -15.85 5.95 95.52
N ALA A 72 -15.55 4.64 95.48
CA ALA A 72 -14.71 4.05 94.45
C ALA A 72 -15.34 4.18 93.06
N GLY A 73 -16.65 4.01 92.92
CA GLY A 73 -17.39 4.29 91.68
C GLY A 73 -17.30 5.76 91.28
N PHE A 74 -17.60 6.68 92.19
CA PHE A 74 -17.46 8.13 91.95
C PHE A 74 -16.04 8.54 91.50
N VAL A 75 -15.01 7.89 92.03
CA VAL A 75 -13.61 8.14 91.66
C VAL A 75 -13.19 7.40 90.37
N MET A 76 -13.66 6.18 90.14
CA MET A 76 -13.23 5.33 89.02
C MET A 76 -14.05 5.54 87.74
N ASP A 77 -15.33 5.85 87.83
CA ASP A 77 -16.21 6.11 86.67
C ASP A 77 -15.64 7.21 85.74
N PRO A 78 -15.20 8.38 86.25
CA PRO A 78 -14.58 9.38 85.38
C PRO A 78 -13.25 8.89 84.79
N ILE A 79 -12.51 8.01 85.47
CA ILE A 79 -11.27 7.42 84.93
C ILE A 79 -11.61 6.47 83.77
N PHE A 80 -12.62 5.61 83.91
CA PHE A 80 -13.05 4.69 82.85
C PHE A 80 -13.60 5.41 81.62
N GLN A 81 -14.36 6.49 81.79
CA GLN A 81 -14.84 7.32 80.67
C GLN A 81 -13.69 8.02 79.92
N ASN A 82 -12.64 8.41 80.63
CA ASN A 82 -11.44 8.93 79.99
C ASN A 82 -10.68 7.83 79.22
N PHE A 83 -10.62 6.60 79.74
CA PHE A 83 -10.01 5.48 79.03
C PHE A 83 -10.77 5.07 77.75
N SER A 84 -12.11 5.09 77.75
CA SER A 84 -12.87 4.83 76.52
C SER A 84 -12.62 5.90 75.46
N SER A 85 -12.56 7.17 75.87
CA SER A 85 -12.20 8.29 74.98
C SER A 85 -10.81 8.10 74.37
N ILE A 86 -9.84 7.61 75.15
CA ILE A 86 -8.50 7.29 74.67
C ILE A 86 -8.54 6.15 73.64
N GLN A 87 -9.31 5.08 73.89
CA GLN A 87 -9.43 3.96 72.95
C GLN A 87 -10.06 4.39 71.61
N GLU A 88 -11.07 5.26 71.64
CA GLU A 88 -11.68 5.83 70.43
C GLU A 88 -10.68 6.68 69.63
N VAL A 89 -9.88 7.50 70.33
CA VAL A 89 -8.80 8.27 69.70
C VAL A 89 -7.77 7.33 69.06
N PHE A 90 -7.34 6.27 69.76
CA PHE A 90 -6.41 5.28 69.19
C PHE A 90 -7.00 4.55 67.98
N GLY A 91 -8.27 4.16 68.04
CA GLY A 91 -8.99 3.55 66.92
C GLY A 91 -9.07 4.48 65.71
N SER A 92 -9.38 5.76 65.94
CA SER A 92 -9.39 6.80 64.91
C SER A 92 -8.01 7.04 64.29
N VAL A 93 -6.95 7.04 65.10
CA VAL A 93 -5.56 7.17 64.62
C VAL A 93 -5.16 5.99 63.75
N LEU A 94 -5.41 4.75 64.19
CA LEU A 94 -5.10 3.55 63.41
C LEU A 94 -5.91 3.49 62.11
N GLY A 95 -7.20 3.87 62.17
CA GLY A 95 -8.04 4.00 60.98
C GLY A 95 -7.51 5.05 60.00
N SER A 96 -7.07 6.20 60.51
CA SER A 96 -6.49 7.28 59.72
C SER A 96 -5.18 6.86 59.05
N ILE A 97 -4.31 6.11 59.74
CA ILE A 97 -3.07 5.58 59.15
C ILE A 97 -3.38 4.62 58.00
N ASN A 98 -4.33 3.71 58.17
CA ASN A 98 -4.73 2.78 57.11
C ASN A 98 -5.36 3.53 55.92
N PHE A 99 -6.17 4.55 56.18
CA PHE A 99 -6.74 5.41 55.15
C PHE A 99 -5.64 6.15 54.37
N ILE A 100 -4.67 6.74 55.06
CA ILE A 100 -3.51 7.40 54.43
C ILE A 100 -2.76 6.42 53.54
N ARG A 101 -2.48 5.20 54.02
CA ARG A 101 -1.81 4.16 53.23
C ARG A 101 -2.58 3.81 51.95
N GLN A 102 -3.90 3.63 52.04
CA GLN A 102 -4.74 3.34 50.88
C GLN A 102 -4.82 4.51 49.89
N LYS A 103 -4.87 5.75 50.37
CA LYS A 103 -4.84 6.94 49.52
C LYS A 103 -3.48 7.13 48.84
N ILE A 104 -2.37 6.84 49.52
CA ILE A 104 -1.03 6.83 48.93
C ILE A 104 -0.95 5.77 47.83
N ALA A 105 -1.37 4.53 48.11
CA ALA A 105 -1.39 3.46 47.12
C ALA A 105 -2.23 3.84 45.90
N GLY A 106 -3.46 4.31 46.10
CA GLY A 106 -4.33 4.75 45.01
C GLY A 106 -3.79 5.95 44.21
N THR A 107 -3.03 6.84 44.86
CA THR A 107 -2.37 7.97 44.17
C THR A 107 -1.22 7.46 43.28
N VAL A 108 -0.42 6.51 43.77
CA VAL A 108 0.66 5.88 43.00
C VAL A 108 0.10 5.10 41.82
N ASP A 109 -0.95 4.30 42.04
CA ASP A 109 -1.61 3.53 40.98
C ASP A 109 -2.23 4.45 39.91
N GLY A 110 -2.87 5.55 40.34
CA GLY A 110 -3.40 6.56 39.44
C GLY A 110 -2.29 7.22 38.60
N PHE A 111 -1.15 7.54 39.21
CA PHE A 111 0.00 8.11 38.51
C PHE A 111 0.60 7.14 37.50
N LEU A 112 0.81 5.87 37.86
CA LEU A 112 1.28 4.83 36.94
C LEU A 112 0.29 4.60 35.78
N GLY A 113 -1.02 4.65 36.06
CA GLY A 113 -2.06 4.58 35.03
C GLY A 113 -1.98 5.73 34.02
N MET A 114 -1.74 6.95 34.49
CA MET A 114 -1.53 8.11 33.60
C MET A 114 -0.28 7.94 32.74
N ILE A 115 0.84 7.52 33.33
CA ILE A 115 2.08 7.23 32.60
C ILE A 115 1.81 6.21 31.48
N ASN A 116 1.19 5.08 31.81
CA ASN A 116 0.88 4.03 30.84
C ASN A 116 -0.04 4.54 29.70
N SER A 117 -1.03 5.38 30.03
CA SER A 117 -1.92 5.98 29.02
C SER A 117 -1.16 6.92 28.08
N VAL A 118 -0.27 7.76 28.62
CA VAL A 118 0.57 8.67 27.82
C VAL A 118 1.52 7.88 26.93
N PHE A 119 2.20 6.86 27.47
CA PHE A 119 3.08 5.99 26.70
C PHE A 119 2.33 5.24 25.58
N GLY A 120 1.13 4.73 25.86
CA GLY A 120 0.30 4.07 24.84
C GLY A 120 -0.09 5.02 23.71
N LYS A 121 -0.50 6.26 24.02
CA LYS A 121 -0.79 7.29 23.01
C LYS A 121 0.45 7.65 22.20
N LEU A 122 1.62 7.74 22.85
CA LEU A 122 2.88 8.04 22.19
C LEU A 122 3.28 6.92 21.22
N GLN A 123 3.17 5.65 21.63
CA GLN A 123 3.42 4.48 20.77
C GLN A 123 2.50 4.45 19.55
N ASN A 124 1.19 4.67 19.74
CA ASN A 124 0.24 4.72 18.63
C ASN A 124 0.59 5.84 17.63
N THR A 125 0.96 7.01 18.14
CA THR A 125 1.36 8.15 17.31
C THR A 125 2.66 7.87 16.53
N LEU A 126 3.65 7.24 17.17
CA LEU A 126 4.89 6.82 16.51
C LEU A 126 4.65 5.77 15.42
N GLY A 127 3.71 4.84 15.64
CA GLY A 127 3.32 3.83 14.65
C GLY A 127 2.74 4.48 13.39
N VAL A 128 1.76 5.37 13.55
CA VAL A 128 1.16 6.11 12.42
C VAL A 128 2.20 6.99 11.71
N THR A 129 3.06 7.69 12.45
CA THR A 129 4.12 8.53 11.87
C THR A 129 5.11 7.69 11.06
N SER A 130 5.50 6.52 11.55
CA SER A 130 6.40 5.60 10.83
C SER A 130 5.78 5.08 9.54
N GLN A 131 4.48 4.77 9.54
CA GLN A 131 3.76 4.38 8.33
C GLN A 131 3.70 5.51 7.30
N LEU A 132 3.53 6.76 7.74
CA LEU A 132 3.57 7.93 6.85
C LEU A 132 4.95 8.10 6.21
N ILE A 133 6.03 7.95 6.98
CA ILE A 133 7.42 7.98 6.46
C ILE A 133 7.63 6.88 5.41
N GLY A 134 7.10 5.67 5.65
CA GLY A 134 7.14 4.57 4.69
C GLY A 134 6.46 4.92 3.36
N ARG A 135 5.24 5.48 3.41
CA ARG A 135 4.53 5.95 2.21
C ARG A 135 5.28 7.07 1.49
N PHE A 136 5.86 8.00 2.24
CA PHE A 136 6.68 9.08 1.68
C PHE A 136 7.91 8.54 0.95
N ARG A 137 8.64 7.59 1.53
CA ARG A 137 9.78 6.93 0.88
C ARG A 137 9.39 6.25 -0.43
N THR A 138 8.24 5.58 -0.45
CA THR A 138 7.71 4.97 -1.69
C THR A 138 7.45 6.01 -2.77
N ILE A 139 6.85 7.15 -2.43
CA ILE A 139 6.62 8.25 -3.37
C ILE A 139 7.96 8.80 -3.90
N MET A 140 8.93 9.04 -3.02
CA MET A 140 10.26 9.52 -3.42
C MET A 140 10.96 8.54 -4.37
N ASN A 141 10.89 7.23 -4.10
CA ASN A 141 11.44 6.21 -4.99
C ASN A 141 10.77 6.25 -6.37
N ARG A 142 9.44 6.41 -6.43
CA ARG A 142 8.71 6.57 -7.71
C ARG A 142 9.18 7.79 -8.48
N ILE A 143 9.36 8.93 -7.82
CA ILE A 143 9.87 10.18 -8.44
C ILE A 143 11.27 9.95 -9.02
N VAL A 144 12.17 9.32 -8.26
CA VAL A 144 13.53 8.99 -8.74
C VAL A 144 13.47 8.05 -9.94
N SER A 145 12.62 7.02 -9.92
CA SER A 145 12.45 6.11 -11.06
C SER A 145 11.98 6.85 -12.32
N VAL A 146 11.02 7.77 -12.21
CA VAL A 146 10.58 8.59 -13.36
C VAL A 146 11.75 9.42 -13.89
N PHE A 147 12.50 10.06 -13.00
CA PHE A 147 13.64 10.89 -13.40
C PHE A 147 14.75 10.08 -14.09
N VAL A 148 15.06 8.90 -13.58
CA VAL A 148 16.04 7.97 -14.19
C VAL A 148 15.58 7.53 -15.59
N ILE A 149 14.29 7.20 -15.75
CA ILE A 149 13.73 6.87 -17.06
C ILE A 149 13.85 8.05 -18.01
N LEU A 150 13.54 9.26 -17.54
CA LEU A 150 13.63 10.49 -18.35
C LEU A 150 15.09 10.78 -18.76
N LEU A 151 16.04 10.57 -17.87
CA LEU A 151 17.48 10.66 -18.16
C LEU A 151 17.91 9.63 -19.22
N HIS A 152 17.45 8.38 -19.10
CA HIS A 152 17.77 7.34 -20.08
C HIS A 152 17.11 7.60 -21.44
N ILE A 153 15.88 8.11 -21.46
CA ILE A 153 15.23 8.58 -22.70
C ILE A 153 16.07 9.67 -23.34
N ALA A 154 16.55 10.65 -22.56
CA ALA A 154 17.39 11.73 -23.09
C ALA A 154 18.72 11.20 -23.65
N ASN A 155 19.46 10.40 -22.88
CA ASN A 155 20.76 9.86 -23.31
C ASN A 155 20.64 8.89 -24.50
N THR A 156 19.58 8.08 -24.52
CA THR A 156 19.31 7.18 -25.64
C THR A 156 18.78 7.97 -26.83
N GLY A 157 17.99 9.03 -26.63
CA GLY A 157 17.55 9.94 -27.68
C GLY A 157 18.72 10.66 -28.36
N THR A 158 19.77 11.04 -27.62
CA THR A 158 21.00 11.57 -28.23
C THR A 158 21.76 10.50 -29.01
N ALA A 159 21.89 9.29 -28.47
CA ALA A 159 22.57 8.18 -29.16
C ALA A 159 21.80 7.76 -30.42
N THR A 160 20.48 7.64 -30.35
CA THR A 160 19.60 7.36 -31.49
C THR A 160 19.59 8.52 -32.47
N GLY A 161 19.59 9.78 -32.01
CA GLY A 161 19.69 10.95 -32.89
C GLY A 161 21.00 10.98 -33.68
N GLU A 162 22.11 10.63 -33.04
CA GLU A 162 23.39 10.40 -33.71
C GLU A 162 23.32 9.23 -34.70
N SER A 163 22.71 8.10 -34.32
CA SER A 163 22.49 6.95 -35.20
C SER A 163 21.55 7.24 -36.37
N ILE A 164 20.56 8.12 -36.21
CA ILE A 164 19.62 8.56 -37.25
C ILE A 164 20.33 9.51 -38.20
N ASN A 165 21.09 10.47 -37.69
CA ASN A 165 21.85 11.41 -38.50
C ASN A 165 22.98 10.71 -39.27
N ASN A 166 23.61 9.71 -38.66
CA ASN A 166 24.69 8.93 -39.27
C ASN A 166 24.17 7.72 -40.09
N GLY A 167 22.91 7.34 -39.89
CA GLY A 167 22.22 6.27 -40.62
C GLY A 167 21.30 6.81 -41.71
N PRO A 168 20.75 5.94 -42.57
CA PRO A 168 19.87 6.35 -43.68
C PRO A 168 18.51 6.93 -43.22
N ILE A 169 18.16 6.82 -41.94
CA ILE A 169 16.93 7.41 -41.35
C ILE A 169 16.92 8.94 -41.48
N GLY A 170 18.08 9.60 -41.35
CA GLY A 170 18.20 11.06 -41.48
C GLY A 170 17.96 11.60 -42.90
N LYS A 171 17.82 10.74 -43.92
CA LYS A 171 17.68 11.16 -45.33
C LYS A 171 16.38 10.80 -46.03
N ALA A 172 15.61 9.85 -45.52
CA ALA A 172 14.20 9.62 -45.86
C ALA A 172 13.78 8.38 -45.10
N ALA A 173 12.64 8.41 -44.41
CA ALA A 173 12.02 7.18 -43.96
C ALA A 173 11.53 6.43 -45.21
N GLU A 174 12.36 5.53 -45.71
CA GLU A 174 12.10 4.67 -46.86
C GLU A 174 11.19 3.50 -46.43
N PHE A 175 9.94 3.81 -46.08
CA PHE A 175 8.94 2.79 -45.78
C PHE A 175 8.46 2.09 -47.07
N PHE A 176 8.37 0.77 -47.05
CA PHE A 176 7.91 -0.06 -48.17
C PHE A 176 6.40 -0.30 -48.09
N CYS A 177 5.56 0.60 -48.59
CA CYS A 177 4.13 0.56 -48.29
C CYS A 177 3.25 1.08 -49.44
N PHE A 178 1.94 0.95 -49.28
CA PHE A 178 0.93 1.37 -50.24
C PHE A 178 0.11 2.56 -49.73
N GLU A 179 -0.55 3.22 -50.67
CA GLU A 179 -1.52 4.26 -50.37
C GLU A 179 -2.82 3.66 -49.75
N PRO A 180 -3.42 4.29 -48.70
CA PRO A 180 -4.54 3.71 -47.95
C PRO A 180 -5.83 3.41 -48.73
N THR A 181 -6.07 4.05 -49.87
CA THR A 181 -7.21 3.81 -50.77
C THR A 181 -6.94 2.76 -51.85
N THR A 182 -5.78 2.10 -51.83
CA THR A 182 -5.49 0.95 -52.69
C THR A 182 -6.58 -0.11 -52.53
N LEU A 183 -7.16 -0.54 -53.65
CA LEU A 183 -8.22 -1.55 -53.66
C LEU A 183 -7.63 -2.96 -53.53
N MET A 184 -8.07 -3.66 -52.50
CA MET A 184 -7.68 -5.02 -52.15
C MET A 184 -8.81 -5.97 -52.52
N GLN A 185 -8.50 -7.01 -53.27
CA GLN A 185 -9.45 -8.09 -53.53
C GLN A 185 -9.41 -9.09 -52.37
N MET A 186 -10.59 -9.40 -51.82
CA MET A 186 -10.76 -10.35 -50.72
C MET A 186 -10.96 -11.77 -51.26
N GLU A 187 -10.80 -12.79 -50.40
CA GLU A 187 -10.99 -14.20 -50.78
C GLU A 187 -12.37 -14.51 -51.36
N ASP A 188 -13.42 -13.86 -50.84
CA ASP A 188 -14.81 -14.01 -51.31
C ASP A 188 -15.12 -13.27 -52.62
N GLY A 189 -14.12 -12.61 -53.22
CA GLY A 189 -14.25 -11.82 -54.44
C GLY A 189 -14.76 -10.39 -54.23
N THR A 190 -15.08 -9.99 -53.00
CA THR A 190 -15.38 -8.60 -52.67
C THR A 190 -14.12 -7.75 -52.72
N HIS A 191 -14.31 -6.42 -52.71
CA HIS A 191 -13.22 -5.46 -52.68
C HIS A 191 -13.29 -4.64 -51.40
N SER A 192 -12.14 -4.42 -50.78
CA SER A 192 -11.97 -3.55 -49.61
C SER A 192 -10.88 -2.53 -49.88
N LEU A 193 -10.94 -1.36 -49.27
CA LEU A 193 -9.80 -0.43 -49.29
C LEU A 193 -8.75 -0.94 -48.32
N LEU A 194 -7.47 -0.73 -48.63
CA LEU A 194 -6.37 -1.17 -47.77
C LEU A 194 -6.49 -0.63 -46.33
N ARG A 195 -6.95 0.61 -46.15
CA ARG A 195 -7.25 1.20 -44.83
C ARG A 195 -8.33 0.47 -44.04
N ASP A 196 -9.18 -0.30 -44.72
CA ASP A 196 -10.30 -1.03 -44.15
C ASP A 196 -9.99 -2.52 -43.96
N VAL A 197 -8.85 -3.00 -44.49
CA VAL A 197 -8.30 -4.32 -44.19
C VAL A 197 -7.95 -4.41 -42.70
N ARG A 198 -8.22 -5.57 -42.10
CA ARG A 198 -7.95 -5.85 -40.69
C ARG A 198 -7.12 -7.11 -40.57
N VAL A 199 -6.45 -7.24 -39.44
CA VAL A 199 -5.79 -8.47 -39.03
C VAL A 199 -6.79 -9.64 -39.05
N GLY A 200 -6.39 -10.77 -39.64
CA GLY A 200 -7.24 -11.95 -39.84
C GLY A 200 -8.08 -11.94 -41.12
N SER A 201 -8.11 -10.83 -41.88
CA SER A 201 -8.67 -10.82 -43.23
C SER A 201 -7.92 -11.77 -44.15
N VAL A 202 -8.61 -12.34 -45.14
CA VAL A 202 -8.00 -13.20 -46.17
C VAL A 202 -8.13 -12.51 -47.52
N LEU A 203 -7.00 -12.25 -48.17
CA LEU A 203 -6.93 -11.65 -49.50
C LEU A 203 -7.16 -12.72 -50.58
N SER A 204 -7.43 -12.27 -51.81
CA SER A 204 -7.62 -13.16 -52.97
C SER A 204 -6.49 -14.17 -53.10
N GLY A 205 -6.80 -15.45 -53.28
CA GLY A 205 -5.78 -16.52 -53.38
C GLY A 205 -5.39 -17.14 -52.03
N GLY A 206 -6.05 -16.76 -50.93
CA GLY A 206 -5.87 -17.40 -49.62
C GLY A 206 -4.77 -16.78 -48.76
N HIS A 207 -4.26 -15.59 -49.12
CA HIS A 207 -3.21 -14.91 -48.36
C HIS A 207 -3.81 -14.30 -47.09
N LYS A 208 -3.51 -14.87 -45.92
CA LYS A 208 -4.07 -14.43 -44.64
C LYS A 208 -3.25 -13.28 -44.07
N VAL A 209 -3.91 -12.18 -43.71
CA VAL A 209 -3.29 -11.00 -43.09
C VAL A 209 -2.99 -11.29 -41.62
N GLU A 210 -1.72 -11.31 -41.25
CA GLU A 210 -1.26 -11.52 -39.87
C GLU A 210 -1.03 -10.21 -39.14
N SER A 211 -0.58 -9.18 -39.87
CA SER A 211 -0.27 -7.86 -39.31
C SER A 211 -0.68 -6.73 -40.25
N VAL A 212 -1.05 -5.59 -39.67
CA VAL A 212 -1.30 -4.33 -40.39
C VAL A 212 -0.36 -3.28 -39.84
N LEU A 213 0.46 -2.71 -40.71
CA LEU A 213 1.46 -1.70 -40.39
C LEU A 213 1.00 -0.36 -40.96
N THR A 214 1.05 0.71 -40.16
CA THR A 214 0.73 2.08 -40.60
C THR A 214 1.90 3.00 -40.28
N PHE A 215 2.29 3.83 -41.23
CA PHE A 215 3.44 4.76 -41.11
C PHE A 215 3.08 6.18 -41.53
N ASP A 216 3.89 7.15 -41.12
CA ASP A 216 3.92 8.49 -41.71
C ASP A 216 4.58 8.43 -43.09
N GLY A 217 3.83 8.79 -44.13
CA GLY A 217 4.30 8.80 -45.52
C GLY A 217 4.68 10.17 -46.05
N THR A 218 4.61 11.22 -45.23
CA THR A 218 4.66 12.63 -45.68
C THR A 218 5.93 12.95 -46.49
N HIS A 219 7.03 12.25 -46.21
CA HIS A 219 8.32 12.42 -46.88
C HIS A 219 8.79 11.19 -47.66
N THR A 220 7.93 10.18 -47.84
CA THR A 220 8.30 8.95 -48.55
C THR A 220 8.13 9.14 -50.06
N PRO A 221 9.17 8.84 -50.89
CA PRO A 221 9.04 8.85 -52.34
C PRO A 221 8.03 7.80 -52.83
N MET A 222 7.06 8.24 -53.62
CA MET A 222 5.98 7.40 -54.14
C MET A 222 6.03 7.28 -55.66
N VAL A 223 5.58 6.14 -56.16
CA VAL A 223 5.33 5.87 -57.58
C VAL A 223 3.90 5.38 -57.75
N ASP A 224 3.36 5.52 -58.96
CA ASP A 224 2.11 4.90 -59.38
C ASP A 224 2.43 3.82 -60.42
N LEU A 225 2.01 2.59 -60.12
CA LEU A 225 2.08 1.45 -61.02
C LEU A 225 0.67 1.11 -61.51
N VAL A 226 0.30 1.64 -62.67
CA VAL A 226 -0.99 1.34 -63.33
C VAL A 226 -2.19 1.59 -62.38
N GLY A 227 -2.16 2.71 -61.66
CA GLY A 227 -3.21 3.11 -60.70
C GLY A 227 -3.01 2.55 -59.28
N ILE A 228 -1.91 1.83 -59.01
CA ILE A 228 -1.51 1.41 -57.67
C ILE A 228 -0.45 2.39 -57.17
N GLN A 229 -0.81 3.26 -56.24
CA GLN A 229 0.13 4.20 -55.64
C GLN A 229 0.85 3.55 -54.45
N LEU A 230 2.17 3.43 -54.54
CA LEU A 230 3.03 2.75 -53.57
C LEU A 230 4.40 3.42 -53.44
N SER A 231 5.15 3.09 -52.39
CA SER A 231 6.50 3.62 -52.23
C SER A 231 7.44 3.05 -53.29
N GLY A 232 8.36 3.87 -53.78
CA GLY A 232 9.26 3.49 -54.88
C GLY A 232 10.14 2.27 -54.56
N ASN A 233 10.47 2.10 -53.29
CA ASN A 233 11.32 1.02 -52.82
C ASN A 233 10.57 -0.32 -52.65
N HIS A 234 9.22 -0.34 -52.66
CA HIS A 234 8.41 -1.54 -52.42
C HIS A 234 8.63 -2.59 -53.51
N LYS A 235 8.67 -3.88 -53.17
CA LYS A 235 9.01 -4.94 -54.15
C LYS A 235 7.78 -5.45 -54.88
N VAL A 236 7.89 -5.49 -56.21
CA VAL A 236 6.91 -6.06 -57.13
C VAL A 236 7.55 -7.18 -57.96
N LEU A 237 6.81 -8.25 -58.20
CA LEU A 237 7.24 -9.34 -59.06
C LEU A 237 7.12 -8.91 -60.53
N TYR A 238 8.23 -8.97 -61.26
CA TYR A 238 8.29 -8.68 -62.69
C TYR A 238 9.27 -9.61 -63.38
N ASN A 239 8.82 -10.33 -64.43
CA ASN A 239 9.62 -11.33 -65.15
C ASN A 239 10.35 -12.32 -64.21
N ASP A 240 9.59 -12.93 -63.29
CA ASP A 240 10.08 -13.89 -62.27
C ASP A 240 11.15 -13.35 -61.30
N LYS A 241 11.32 -12.02 -61.24
CA LYS A 241 12.26 -11.35 -60.34
C LYS A 241 11.54 -10.33 -59.47
N TRP A 242 11.93 -10.26 -58.21
CA TRP A 242 11.52 -9.19 -57.32
C TRP A 242 12.34 -7.95 -57.63
N ILE A 243 11.67 -6.89 -58.06
CA ILE A 243 12.30 -5.60 -58.32
C ILE A 243 11.61 -4.53 -57.49
N ARG A 244 12.31 -3.44 -57.20
CA ARG A 244 11.69 -2.26 -56.61
C ARG A 244 10.69 -1.65 -57.59
N ALA A 245 9.58 -1.13 -57.07
CA ALA A 245 8.51 -0.53 -57.84
C ALA A 245 9.06 0.61 -58.72
N GLU A 246 9.95 1.46 -58.20
CA GLU A 246 10.60 2.55 -58.96
C GLU A 246 11.37 2.09 -60.20
N LYS A 247 11.77 0.82 -60.26
CA LYS A 247 12.47 0.21 -61.40
C LYS A 247 11.55 -0.50 -62.38
N HIS A 248 10.26 -0.63 -62.06
CA HIS A 248 9.32 -1.31 -62.93
C HIS A 248 9.00 -0.42 -64.16
N PRO A 249 8.98 -0.97 -65.40
CA PRO A 249 8.95 -0.18 -66.63
C PRO A 249 7.69 0.67 -66.83
N HIS A 250 6.61 0.36 -66.13
CA HIS A 250 5.31 1.03 -66.25
C HIS A 250 5.02 2.02 -65.12
N VAL A 251 6.00 2.36 -64.27
CA VAL A 251 5.75 3.30 -63.18
C VAL A 251 5.91 4.74 -63.59
N ILE A 252 5.14 5.60 -62.94
CA ILE A 252 5.27 7.05 -63.03
C ILE A 252 5.45 7.64 -61.62
N PRO A 253 6.12 8.81 -61.48
CA PRO A 253 6.23 9.47 -60.19
C PRO A 253 4.85 9.84 -59.60
N ALA A 254 4.67 9.62 -58.30
CA ALA A 254 3.46 9.99 -57.58
C ALA A 254 3.78 10.91 -56.39
N LYS A 255 2.77 11.63 -55.89
CA LYS A 255 2.94 12.50 -54.71
C LYS A 255 3.05 11.64 -53.44
N SER A 256 3.84 12.11 -52.48
CA SER A 256 3.82 11.55 -51.13
C SER A 256 2.44 11.69 -50.48
N VAL A 257 2.10 10.77 -49.59
CA VAL A 257 0.80 10.69 -48.91
C VAL A 257 0.99 10.74 -47.40
N ARG A 258 0.06 11.33 -46.66
CA ARG A 258 0.22 11.50 -45.20
C ARG A 258 0.37 10.18 -44.45
N ARG A 259 -0.28 9.12 -44.91
CA ARG A 259 -0.27 7.80 -44.27
C ARG A 259 0.04 6.74 -45.31
N LEU A 260 0.85 5.79 -44.91
CA LEU A 260 1.15 4.59 -45.67
C LEU A 260 0.71 3.36 -44.89
N ILE A 261 0.24 2.35 -45.60
CA ILE A 261 -0.17 1.08 -44.99
C ILE A 261 0.55 -0.07 -45.69
N CYS A 262 1.04 -1.01 -44.90
CA CYS A 262 1.54 -2.30 -45.38
C CYS A 262 0.91 -3.42 -44.56
N LEU A 263 1.06 -4.64 -45.04
CA LEU A 263 0.56 -5.85 -44.41
C LEU A 263 1.73 -6.80 -44.18
N ASN A 264 1.58 -7.70 -43.21
CA ASN A 264 2.27 -8.99 -43.24
C ASN A 264 1.25 -10.07 -43.54
N THR A 265 1.62 -11.01 -44.40
CA THR A 265 0.79 -12.17 -44.74
C THR A 265 1.54 -13.46 -44.47
N ASP A 266 0.81 -14.53 -44.21
CA ASP A 266 1.34 -15.89 -43.99
C ASP A 266 2.18 -16.44 -45.16
N THR A 267 2.09 -15.80 -46.32
CA THR A 267 2.75 -16.18 -47.58
C THR A 267 3.84 -15.19 -48.00
N HIS A 268 4.08 -14.14 -47.19
CA HIS A 268 5.00 -13.04 -47.49
C HIS A 268 4.70 -12.32 -48.81
N GLN A 269 3.42 -12.30 -49.20
CA GLN A 269 2.95 -11.85 -50.51
C GLN A 269 1.62 -11.12 -50.42
N ILE A 270 1.49 -10.04 -51.19
CA ILE A 270 0.30 -9.19 -51.24
C ILE A 270 -0.19 -9.12 -52.70
N PRO A 271 -1.30 -9.82 -53.04
CA PRO A 271 -1.93 -9.70 -54.35
C PRO A 271 -2.70 -8.39 -54.48
N ILE A 272 -2.41 -7.61 -55.52
CA ILE A 272 -3.18 -6.40 -55.86
C ILE A 272 -3.37 -6.35 -57.38
N MET A 273 -4.62 -6.45 -57.82
CA MET A 273 -4.97 -6.58 -59.23
C MET A 273 -4.21 -7.76 -59.89
N ASN A 274 -3.40 -7.48 -60.91
CA ASN A 274 -2.59 -8.49 -61.62
C ASN A 274 -1.13 -8.52 -61.16
N PHE A 275 -0.80 -7.78 -60.11
CA PHE A 275 0.56 -7.66 -59.60
C PHE A 275 0.69 -8.42 -58.27
N MET A 276 1.89 -8.97 -58.07
CA MET A 276 2.27 -9.60 -56.82
C MET A 276 3.33 -8.74 -56.15
N PHE A 277 3.09 -8.38 -54.91
CA PHE A 277 4.02 -7.59 -54.10
C PHE A 277 4.54 -8.41 -52.93
N LYS A 278 5.70 -8.04 -52.39
CA LYS A 278 6.15 -8.57 -51.10
C LYS A 278 5.45 -7.84 -49.96
N ASP A 279 5.25 -8.53 -48.86
CA ASP A 279 4.80 -7.92 -47.63
C ASP A 279 5.96 -7.22 -46.89
N TYR A 280 5.74 -6.70 -45.68
CA TYR A 280 6.77 -5.89 -45.00
C TYR A 280 7.98 -6.71 -44.49
N GLU A 281 7.76 -7.91 -43.95
CA GLU A 281 8.86 -8.77 -43.46
C GLU A 281 9.65 -9.44 -44.61
N GLU A 282 9.01 -9.65 -45.76
CA GLU A 282 9.54 -10.29 -46.99
C GLU A 282 9.92 -11.79 -46.83
N THR A 283 10.20 -12.27 -45.61
CA THR A 283 10.75 -13.60 -45.29
C THR A 283 10.60 -14.04 -43.83
N ASP A 284 10.78 -15.35 -43.60
CA ASP A 284 11.00 -15.95 -42.27
C ASP A 284 12.47 -16.19 -41.85
N ASP A 285 13.47 -15.80 -42.66
CA ASP A 285 14.88 -16.14 -42.40
C ASP A 285 15.45 -15.34 -41.22
N ILE A 286 15.73 -16.06 -40.14
CA ILE A 286 16.11 -15.49 -38.86
C ILE A 286 17.59 -15.07 -38.77
N GLU A 287 18.49 -15.68 -39.55
CA GLU A 287 19.90 -15.28 -39.54
C GLU A 287 20.04 -13.90 -40.18
N VAL A 288 19.27 -13.66 -41.24
CA VAL A 288 19.16 -12.36 -41.90
C VAL A 288 18.57 -11.32 -40.94
N PHE A 289 17.57 -11.70 -40.14
CA PHE A 289 16.98 -10.82 -39.12
C PHE A 289 17.98 -10.48 -38.00
N ASN A 290 18.64 -11.48 -37.41
CA ASN A 290 19.56 -11.29 -36.28
C ASN A 290 20.81 -10.48 -36.67
N LYS A 291 21.33 -10.66 -37.89
CA LYS A 291 22.42 -9.82 -38.42
C LYS A 291 22.01 -8.34 -38.51
N ARG A 292 20.78 -8.04 -38.92
CA ARG A 292 20.25 -6.66 -39.01
C ARG A 292 20.20 -5.97 -37.65
N VAL A 293 19.73 -6.67 -36.62
CA VAL A 293 19.57 -6.11 -35.27
C VAL A 293 20.93 -5.92 -34.58
N GLY A 294 21.84 -6.89 -34.72
CA GLY A 294 23.17 -6.87 -34.08
C GLY A 294 24.14 -5.83 -34.63
N GLU A 295 23.98 -5.38 -35.87
CA GLU A 295 24.87 -4.38 -36.46
C GLU A 295 24.61 -2.94 -35.96
N TYR A 296 23.43 -2.63 -35.42
CA TYR A 296 23.03 -1.24 -35.09
C TYR A 296 22.50 -1.03 -33.68
N TYR A 297 21.89 -2.03 -33.05
CA TYR A 297 21.26 -1.83 -31.75
C TYR A 297 22.16 -2.25 -30.58
N LEU A 298 22.97 -3.31 -30.72
CA LEU A 298 23.71 -3.91 -29.59
C LEU A 298 24.88 -4.79 -30.07
N SER A 299 25.95 -4.89 -29.28
CA SER A 299 27.02 -5.88 -29.49
C SER A 299 26.60 -7.34 -29.24
N ASP A 300 25.41 -7.57 -28.65
CA ASP A 300 24.81 -8.91 -28.43
C ASP A 300 23.27 -8.78 -28.29
N PRO A 301 22.51 -8.78 -29.41
CA PRO A 301 21.06 -8.64 -29.37
C PRO A 301 20.40 -9.93 -28.82
N PRO A 302 19.31 -9.81 -28.04
CA PRO A 302 18.63 -10.99 -27.54
C PRO A 302 17.93 -11.72 -28.70
N ASP A 303 17.99 -13.06 -28.71
CA ASP A 303 17.53 -13.87 -29.85
C ASP A 303 15.99 -13.85 -29.95
N ARG A 304 15.48 -13.16 -30.98
CA ARG A 304 14.02 -13.06 -31.24
C ARG A 304 13.50 -14.22 -32.10
N SER A 305 14.34 -15.20 -32.46
CA SER A 305 13.96 -16.38 -33.26
C SER A 305 12.72 -17.10 -32.75
N LYS A 306 12.61 -17.18 -31.44
CA LYS A 306 11.54 -17.88 -30.75
C LYS A 306 10.27 -17.04 -30.61
N TYR A 307 10.38 -15.72 -30.69
CA TYR A 307 9.30 -14.78 -30.38
C TYR A 307 9.28 -13.61 -31.37
N LYS A 308 8.69 -13.85 -32.55
CA LYS A 308 8.65 -12.89 -33.67
C LYS A 308 7.80 -11.64 -33.39
N VAL A 309 6.74 -11.78 -32.59
CA VAL A 309 5.77 -10.70 -32.37
C VAL A 309 6.07 -9.95 -31.08
N SER A 310 6.03 -8.63 -31.18
CA SER A 310 6.22 -7.72 -30.07
C SER A 310 5.01 -6.77 -29.92
N GLY A 311 4.97 -6.07 -28.78
CA GLY A 311 3.98 -5.03 -28.48
C GLY A 311 3.11 -5.36 -27.27
N PHE A 312 2.03 -4.60 -27.13
CA PHE A 312 1.17 -4.65 -25.94
C PHE A 312 -0.29 -4.90 -26.28
N HIS A 313 -1.00 -5.49 -25.33
CA HIS A 313 -2.44 -5.61 -25.39
C HIS A 313 -3.10 -4.24 -25.54
N SER A 314 -4.21 -4.20 -26.28
CA SER A 314 -4.99 -2.98 -26.61
C SER A 314 -5.31 -2.06 -25.43
N GLY A 315 -5.40 -2.62 -24.22
CA GLY A 315 -5.75 -1.91 -22.99
C GLY A 315 -4.60 -1.17 -22.32
N THR A 316 -3.34 -1.44 -22.70
CA THR A 316 -2.13 -0.89 -22.08
C THR A 316 -2.06 0.62 -22.22
N PHE A 317 -1.67 1.32 -21.15
CA PHE A 317 -1.58 2.78 -21.15
C PHE A 317 -0.20 3.24 -21.62
N VAL A 318 -0.21 4.26 -22.48
CA VAL A 318 0.97 4.99 -22.97
C VAL A 318 0.86 6.42 -22.46
N VAL A 319 1.99 6.97 -22.05
CA VAL A 319 2.09 8.31 -21.44
C VAL A 319 2.44 9.32 -22.53
N LEU A 320 1.63 10.38 -22.63
CA LEU A 320 1.86 11.48 -23.58
C LEU A 320 2.78 12.56 -22.99
N ALA A 321 3.34 13.40 -23.85
CA ALA A 321 4.23 14.50 -23.47
C ALA A 321 3.57 15.51 -22.51
N ASN A 322 2.24 15.66 -22.58
CA ASN A 322 1.44 16.51 -21.70
C ASN A 322 1.06 15.83 -20.37
N SER A 323 1.62 14.65 -20.08
CA SER A 323 1.30 13.82 -18.90
C SER A 323 -0.11 13.22 -18.88
N GLU A 324 -0.86 13.29 -19.98
CA GLU A 324 -2.08 12.51 -20.15
C GLU A 324 -1.78 11.05 -20.52
N PHE A 325 -2.76 10.18 -20.33
CA PHE A 325 -2.67 8.76 -20.66
C PHE A 325 -3.66 8.41 -21.76
N LYS A 326 -3.21 7.71 -22.78
CA LYS A 326 -4.07 7.05 -23.78
C LYS A 326 -3.83 5.56 -23.75
N ARG A 327 -4.84 4.77 -24.14
CA ARG A 327 -4.61 3.35 -24.41
C ARG A 327 -3.79 3.23 -25.69
N ILE A 328 -2.91 2.23 -25.78
CA ILE A 328 -2.03 2.03 -26.93
C ILE A 328 -2.81 1.88 -28.24
N LYS A 329 -4.00 1.27 -28.19
CA LYS A 329 -4.89 1.17 -29.35
C LYS A 329 -5.41 2.52 -29.85
N ASP A 330 -5.47 3.53 -28.99
CA ASP A 330 -5.99 4.88 -29.27
C ASP A 330 -4.86 5.89 -29.57
N ILE A 331 -3.60 5.45 -29.54
CA ILE A 331 -2.45 6.27 -29.97
C ILE A 331 -2.46 6.41 -31.49
N GLU A 332 -2.22 7.64 -31.96
CA GLU A 332 -2.14 7.98 -33.38
C GLU A 332 -0.72 8.42 -33.78
N ILE A 333 -0.34 8.17 -35.05
CA ILE A 333 0.88 8.75 -35.61
C ILE A 333 0.81 10.28 -35.53
N GLY A 334 1.90 10.87 -35.02
CA GLY A 334 2.02 12.28 -34.68
C GLY A 334 1.75 12.61 -33.21
N ASP A 335 1.15 11.71 -32.42
CA ASP A 335 1.06 11.90 -30.97
C ASP A 335 2.47 12.02 -30.38
N LYS A 336 2.67 12.99 -29.49
CA LYS A 336 3.94 13.16 -28.76
C LYS A 336 3.88 12.39 -27.45
N LEU A 337 4.79 11.43 -27.31
CA LEU A 337 4.88 10.59 -26.12
C LEU A 337 5.75 11.23 -25.03
N LEU A 338 5.76 10.64 -23.84
CA LEU A 338 6.64 11.06 -22.73
C LEU A 338 8.11 11.08 -23.19
N GLY A 339 8.74 12.25 -23.12
CA GLY A 339 10.08 12.52 -23.69
C GLY A 339 10.04 13.44 -24.91
N GLY A 340 8.87 13.68 -25.49
CA GLY A 340 8.64 14.64 -26.58
C GLY A 340 8.75 14.06 -27.99
N GLN A 341 9.18 12.79 -28.13
CA GLN A 341 9.26 12.07 -29.39
C GLN A 341 7.88 11.83 -30.02
N ALA A 342 7.81 11.93 -31.34
CA ALA A 342 6.59 11.63 -32.09
C ALA A 342 6.48 10.13 -32.39
N VAL A 343 5.25 9.64 -32.43
CA VAL A 343 4.92 8.33 -33.02
C VAL A 343 4.98 8.47 -34.54
N ILE A 344 5.82 7.67 -35.20
CA ILE A 344 5.99 7.67 -36.66
C ILE A 344 5.35 6.45 -37.33
N GLY A 345 5.04 5.41 -36.56
CA GLY A 345 4.39 4.21 -37.06
C GLY A 345 3.65 3.45 -35.97
N LYS A 346 2.77 2.55 -36.40
CA LYS A 346 1.97 1.69 -35.53
C LYS A 346 1.73 0.37 -36.23
N VAL A 347 2.01 -0.71 -35.53
CA VAL A 347 1.81 -2.08 -36.01
C VAL A 347 0.75 -2.76 -35.16
N VAL A 348 -0.14 -3.50 -35.81
CA VAL A 348 -1.18 -4.29 -35.18
C VAL A 348 -1.04 -5.74 -35.63
N HIS A 349 -0.90 -6.66 -34.67
CA HIS A 349 -0.72 -8.10 -34.92
C HIS A 349 -1.88 -8.92 -34.34
N LYS A 350 -2.18 -10.09 -34.94
CA LYS A 350 -2.96 -11.14 -34.27
C LYS A 350 -2.01 -11.97 -33.42
N ILE A 351 -2.40 -12.28 -32.19
CA ILE A 351 -1.71 -13.29 -31.40
C ILE A 351 -2.71 -14.35 -30.93
N GLU A 352 -2.40 -15.61 -31.19
CA GLU A 352 -3.22 -16.78 -30.83
C GLU A 352 -2.68 -17.50 -29.57
N ALA A 353 -1.60 -17.02 -28.94
CA ALA A 353 -0.86 -17.69 -27.84
C ALA A 353 -0.32 -16.70 -26.77
N PRO A 354 0.33 -17.13 -25.66
CA PRO A 354 0.23 -16.44 -24.37
C PRO A 354 0.88 -15.06 -24.27
N PHE A 355 0.24 -14.18 -23.50
CA PHE A 355 0.77 -12.93 -23.01
C PHE A 355 1.67 -13.16 -21.81
N VAL A 356 2.70 -12.32 -21.73
CA VAL A 356 3.48 -12.15 -20.51
C VAL A 356 2.81 -11.07 -19.68
N ASP A 357 2.38 -11.39 -18.45
CA ASP A 357 1.94 -10.38 -17.48
C ASP A 357 3.13 -9.92 -16.64
N LYS A 358 3.46 -8.64 -16.77
CA LYS A 358 4.37 -7.94 -15.88
C LYS A 358 3.63 -6.81 -15.20
N ASP A 359 3.41 -6.93 -13.90
CA ASP A 359 2.85 -5.86 -13.08
C ASP A 359 1.48 -5.35 -13.58
N GLY A 360 0.68 -6.22 -14.20
CA GLY A 360 -0.63 -5.92 -14.78
C GLY A 360 -0.57 -5.41 -16.22
N VAL A 361 0.56 -5.54 -16.91
CA VAL A 361 0.73 -5.21 -18.34
C VAL A 361 0.87 -6.49 -19.13
N PHE A 362 -0.11 -6.74 -19.99
CA PHE A 362 -0.08 -7.83 -20.96
C PHE A 362 0.71 -7.42 -22.20
N MET A 363 1.83 -8.09 -22.45
CA MET A 363 2.70 -7.87 -23.60
C MET A 363 2.98 -9.15 -24.38
N ALA A 364 3.28 -8.99 -25.68
CA ALA A 364 3.67 -10.10 -26.53
C ALA A 364 5.04 -10.67 -26.12
N PRO A 365 5.27 -11.99 -26.26
CA PRO A 365 6.49 -12.65 -25.82
C PRO A 365 7.80 -12.02 -26.34
N GLY A 366 7.80 -11.49 -27.57
CA GLY A 366 8.99 -10.92 -28.21
C GLY A 366 9.27 -9.46 -27.83
N THR A 367 8.48 -8.86 -26.93
CA THR A 367 8.63 -7.46 -26.52
C THR A 367 9.93 -7.23 -25.78
N VAL A 368 10.75 -6.29 -26.25
CA VAL A 368 12.04 -5.95 -25.62
C VAL A 368 11.85 -4.80 -24.64
N CYS A 369 12.09 -5.07 -23.36
CA CYS A 369 11.97 -4.11 -22.28
C CYS A 369 13.33 -3.81 -21.67
N ARG A 370 13.52 -2.57 -21.20
CA ARG A 370 14.71 -2.18 -20.44
C ARG A 370 14.41 -2.10 -18.95
N ASN A 371 15.20 -2.79 -18.14
CA ASN A 371 15.22 -2.70 -16.68
C ASN A 371 16.58 -2.13 -16.20
N PHE A 372 16.78 -2.03 -14.89
CA PHE A 372 18.05 -1.59 -14.28
C PHE A 372 19.25 -2.50 -14.66
N ASP A 373 19.01 -3.78 -14.92
CA ASP A 373 20.06 -4.78 -15.20
C ASP A 373 20.39 -4.90 -16.70
N GLY A 374 19.66 -4.19 -17.58
CA GLY A 374 19.88 -4.24 -19.02
C GLY A 374 18.60 -4.39 -19.84
N LEU A 375 18.76 -4.88 -21.07
CA LEU A 375 17.67 -5.18 -21.99
C LEU A 375 17.28 -6.66 -21.88
N HIS A 376 15.99 -6.91 -21.95
CA HIS A 376 15.44 -8.25 -21.78
C HIS A 376 14.24 -8.48 -22.70
N ILE A 377 14.12 -9.68 -23.26
CA ILE A 377 12.91 -10.14 -23.95
C ILE A 377 11.86 -10.54 -22.91
N ALA A 378 10.62 -10.11 -23.09
CA ALA A 378 9.53 -10.36 -22.14
C ALA A 378 9.42 -11.84 -21.77
N ALA A 379 9.46 -12.75 -22.73
CA ALA A 379 9.35 -14.19 -22.47
C ALA A 379 10.49 -14.82 -21.64
N GLU A 380 11.63 -14.15 -21.47
CA GLU A 380 12.83 -14.72 -20.84
C GLU A 380 12.94 -14.40 -19.34
N ILE A 381 12.12 -13.50 -18.81
CA ILE A 381 12.25 -12.98 -17.44
C ILE A 381 11.33 -13.73 -16.43
N GLY A 382 10.95 -14.98 -16.72
CA GLY A 382 10.24 -15.83 -15.74
C GLY A 382 8.83 -15.36 -15.36
N TYR A 383 8.11 -14.74 -16.28
CA TYR A 383 6.74 -14.28 -16.06
C TYR A 383 5.68 -15.36 -16.30
N GLU A 384 4.49 -15.15 -15.75
CA GLU A 384 3.35 -16.03 -15.96
C GLU A 384 2.74 -15.81 -17.34
N SER A 385 2.60 -16.90 -18.10
CA SER A 385 1.90 -16.89 -19.38
C SER A 385 0.39 -16.92 -19.17
N ALA A 386 -0.30 -15.88 -19.60
CA ALA A 386 -1.77 -15.84 -19.64
C ALA A 386 -2.26 -16.06 -21.08
N GLU A 387 -3.21 -16.97 -21.28
CA GLU A 387 -3.82 -17.19 -22.59
C GLU A 387 -5.01 -16.24 -22.77
N VAL A 388 -4.95 -15.38 -23.78
CA VAL A 388 -6.07 -14.54 -24.19
C VAL A 388 -6.41 -14.92 -25.63
N LYS A 389 -7.62 -15.46 -25.83
CA LYS A 389 -8.10 -15.81 -27.18
C LYS A 389 -8.38 -14.55 -27.99
N ASP A 390 -7.93 -14.56 -29.25
CA ASP A 390 -8.19 -13.54 -30.27
C ASP A 390 -7.85 -12.09 -29.85
N ALA A 391 -6.70 -11.92 -29.18
CA ALA A 391 -6.23 -10.61 -28.77
C ALA A 391 -5.37 -9.93 -29.85
N LEU A 392 -5.59 -8.63 -30.03
CA LEU A 392 -4.74 -7.78 -30.87
C LEU A 392 -3.60 -7.20 -30.04
N CYS A 393 -2.40 -7.28 -30.59
CA CYS A 393 -1.20 -6.67 -30.05
C CYS A 393 -0.87 -5.40 -30.84
N TYR A 394 -0.45 -4.35 -30.12
CA TYR A 394 -0.12 -3.05 -30.68
C TYR A 394 1.34 -2.73 -30.38
N GLN A 395 2.11 -2.43 -31.41
CA GLN A 395 3.47 -1.93 -31.28
C GLN A 395 3.54 -0.52 -31.86
N LEU A 396 4.19 0.40 -31.14
CA LEU A 396 4.40 1.78 -31.60
C LEU A 396 5.82 1.90 -32.13
N LEU A 397 6.01 2.66 -33.21
CA LEU A 397 7.31 3.04 -33.74
C LEU A 397 7.48 4.55 -33.53
N THR A 398 8.63 4.96 -33.01
CA THR A 398 8.89 6.33 -32.56
C THR A 398 10.18 6.89 -33.13
N GLU A 399 10.33 8.21 -33.19
CA GLU A 399 11.57 8.85 -33.67
C GLU A 399 12.82 8.42 -32.90
N THR A 400 12.69 7.90 -31.68
CA THR A 400 13.82 7.51 -30.84
C THR A 400 14.02 6.00 -30.72
N ALA A 401 13.28 5.19 -31.50
CA ALA A 401 13.26 3.73 -31.42
C ALA A 401 12.84 3.16 -30.04
N GLN A 402 12.15 3.97 -29.22
CA GLN A 402 11.77 3.60 -27.86
C GLN A 402 10.58 4.43 -27.35
N PHE A 403 9.80 3.83 -26.44
CA PHE A 403 8.71 4.53 -25.77
C PHE A 403 8.46 3.95 -24.37
N VAL A 404 7.58 4.60 -23.62
CA VAL A 404 7.25 4.21 -22.24
C VAL A 404 5.79 3.80 -22.15
N VAL A 405 5.58 2.62 -21.56
CA VAL A 405 4.25 2.15 -21.14
C VAL A 405 4.13 2.22 -19.62
N MET A 406 2.90 2.34 -19.13
CA MET A 406 2.60 2.42 -17.70
C MET A 406 1.88 1.15 -17.22
N THR A 407 2.29 0.65 -16.06
CA THR A 407 1.69 -0.51 -15.37
C THR A 407 0.48 -0.10 -14.54
N ALA A 408 -0.29 -1.09 -14.08
CA ALA A 408 -1.49 -0.85 -13.25
C ALA A 408 -1.16 -0.17 -11.90
N ASP A 409 0.07 -0.31 -11.41
CA ASP A 409 0.56 0.30 -10.17
C ASP A 409 1.36 1.59 -10.38
N PHE A 410 1.24 2.22 -11.57
CA PHE A 410 1.89 3.47 -11.96
C PHE A 410 3.42 3.40 -12.03
N ARG A 411 3.97 2.23 -12.33
CA ARG A 411 5.36 2.10 -12.76
C ARG A 411 5.46 2.29 -14.27
N TYR A 412 6.65 2.66 -14.71
CA TYR A 412 6.95 2.94 -16.10
C TYR A 412 7.91 1.88 -16.60
N ILE A 413 7.62 1.31 -17.77
CA ILE A 413 8.48 0.34 -18.45
C ILE A 413 8.95 1.00 -19.74
N MET A 414 10.27 1.09 -19.91
CA MET A 414 10.89 1.51 -21.16
C MET A 414 10.91 0.32 -22.12
N VAL A 415 10.45 0.57 -23.33
CA VAL A 415 10.29 -0.41 -24.39
C VAL A 415 11.12 0.04 -25.58
N LEU A 416 11.87 -0.90 -26.17
CA LEU A 416 12.45 -0.69 -27.49
C LEU A 416 11.42 -1.05 -28.55
N ASP A 417 11.23 -0.17 -29.53
CA ASP A 417 10.34 -0.47 -30.63
C ASP A 417 10.97 -1.41 -31.68
N ASP A 418 10.16 -1.88 -32.62
CA ASP A 418 10.59 -2.82 -33.66
C ASP A 418 11.10 -2.11 -34.92
N GLN A 419 11.65 -0.89 -34.82
CA GLN A 419 12.25 -0.28 -36.01
C GLN A 419 13.41 -1.12 -36.53
N GLU A 420 13.15 -1.82 -37.62
CA GLU A 420 14.18 -2.45 -38.43
C GLU A 420 15.17 -1.38 -38.92
N VAL A 421 16.44 -1.73 -38.87
CA VAL A 421 17.51 -0.93 -39.48
C VAL A 421 17.25 -0.88 -40.99
N PRO A 422 17.03 0.29 -41.59
CA PRO A 422 17.05 0.40 -43.04
C PRO A 422 18.51 0.37 -43.48
N SER A 423 18.93 -0.61 -44.28
CA SER A 423 20.23 -0.53 -44.97
C SER A 423 20.07 -0.99 -46.41
N TYR A 424 20.38 -0.10 -47.35
CA TYR A 424 20.33 -0.33 -48.79
C TYR A 424 21.12 -1.56 -49.25
N ALA A 425 22.24 -1.85 -48.60
CA ALA A 425 23.13 -2.96 -48.96
C ALA A 425 22.52 -4.34 -48.62
N ILE A 426 21.67 -4.39 -47.60
CA ILE A 426 21.13 -5.62 -47.03
C ILE A 426 19.98 -6.18 -47.90
N HIS A 427 19.26 -5.33 -48.64
CA HIS A 427 18.17 -5.77 -49.51
C HIS A 427 18.66 -6.24 -50.91
N SER A 428 19.86 -5.84 -51.33
CA SER A 428 20.44 -6.22 -52.64
C SER A 428 21.26 -7.52 -52.62
N GLU A 429 21.89 -7.90 -51.49
CA GLU A 429 22.65 -9.16 -51.38
C GLU A 429 21.79 -10.42 -51.57
N ARG A 430 20.47 -10.27 -51.36
CA ARG A 430 19.51 -11.37 -51.31
C ARG A 430 19.09 -11.90 -52.68
N ASP A 431 19.15 -11.07 -53.72
CA ASP A 431 18.81 -11.45 -55.09
C ASP A 431 19.83 -12.45 -55.67
N SER A 432 21.08 -12.43 -55.18
CA SER A 432 22.13 -13.39 -55.56
C SER A 432 21.95 -14.79 -54.95
N GLY A 433 21.32 -14.90 -53.77
CA GLY A 433 21.16 -16.19 -53.07
C GLY A 433 19.96 -17.01 -53.54
N ILE A 434 18.84 -16.34 -53.85
CA ILE A 434 17.59 -17.01 -54.26
C ILE A 434 17.70 -17.60 -55.68
N LEU A 435 18.59 -17.06 -56.53
CA LEU A 435 18.88 -17.68 -57.84
C LEU A 435 19.65 -19.01 -57.71
N CYS A 436 20.41 -19.19 -56.62
CA CYS A 436 21.20 -20.42 -56.41
C CYS A 436 20.35 -21.58 -55.90
N GLU A 437 19.32 -21.36 -55.07
CA GLU A 437 18.48 -22.45 -54.55
C GLU A 437 17.51 -23.05 -55.57
N LYS A 438 17.18 -22.32 -56.65
CA LYS A 438 16.37 -22.89 -57.75
C LYS A 438 17.17 -23.73 -58.75
N ILE A 439 18.51 -23.73 -58.70
CA ILE A 439 19.36 -24.53 -59.59
C ILE A 439 19.75 -25.88 -58.96
N THR A 440 19.62 -26.05 -57.64
CA THR A 440 19.96 -27.31 -56.94
C THR A 440 18.80 -28.27 -56.71
N LYS A 441 17.60 -27.99 -57.25
CA LYS A 441 16.44 -28.91 -57.24
C LYS A 441 15.82 -29.12 -58.62
N LEU A 442 16.64 -29.51 -59.59
CA LEU A 442 16.21 -30.22 -60.81
C LEU A 442 17.04 -31.48 -61.00
#